data_AF-A0A1M5RGW6-F1
#
_entry.id   AF-A0A1M5RGW6-F1
#
_cell.length_a   1.000
_cell.length_b   1.000
_cell.length_c   1.000
_cell.angle_alpha   90.00
_cell.angle_beta   90.00
_cell.angle_gamma   90.00
#
_symmetry.space_group_name_H-M   'P 1'
#
loop_
_entity.id
_entity.type
_entity.pdbx_description
1 polymer ?
#
loop_
_entity_poly.entity_id
_entity_poly.type
_entity_poly.pdbx_seq_one_letter_code
_entity_poly.pdbx_strand_id
1 'polypeptide(L)'
;MISFKKMWDDVWGMITEGSIQKLDVVKEFQYGIIIQNESGKQEFITKDDFRDFWCKMLYYSEVTKDQAIEEEKQGYVYEVIKQLPYIAEVSNKLSVREL
;
A
#
# COMPACT_ATOMS: atom_id res chain seq x y z
N MET A 1 7.17 -14.53 9.42
CA MET A 1 7.59 -13.37 8.61
C MET A 1 6.91 -13.45 7.24
N ILE A 2 6.12 -12.45 6.85
CA ILE A 2 5.40 -12.44 5.58
C ILE A 2 6.35 -11.95 4.48
N SER A 3 6.52 -12.76 3.43
CA SER A 3 7.38 -12.38 2.30
C SER A 3 6.76 -11.25 1.48
N PHE A 4 7.61 -10.44 0.84
CA PHE A 4 7.15 -9.43 -0.11
C PHE A 4 6.28 -10.03 -1.22
N LYS A 5 6.62 -11.22 -1.72
CA LYS A 5 5.82 -11.90 -2.76
C LYS A 5 4.40 -12.14 -2.28
N LYS A 6 4.22 -12.72 -1.10
CA LYS A 6 2.89 -12.95 -0.53
C LYS A 6 2.13 -11.63 -0.40
N MET A 7 2.78 -10.60 0.14
CA MET A 7 2.15 -9.30 0.27
C MET A 7 1.71 -8.71 -1.06
N TRP A 8 2.57 -8.79 -2.07
CA TRP A 8 2.24 -8.30 -3.40
C TRP A 8 1.10 -9.10 -4.04
N ASP A 9 1.09 -10.42 -3.91
CA ASP A 9 0.03 -11.27 -4.44
C ASP A 9 -1.32 -10.94 -3.77
N ASP A 10 -1.33 -10.67 -2.45
CA ASP A 10 -2.53 -10.28 -1.70
C ASP A 10 -3.02 -8.87 -2.10
N VAL A 11 -2.11 -7.89 -2.26
CA VAL A 11 -2.43 -6.55 -2.78
C VAL A 11 -2.99 -6.65 -4.19
N TRP A 12 -2.36 -7.44 -5.07
CA TRP A 12 -2.79 -7.59 -6.45
C TRP A 12 -4.17 -8.25 -6.53
N GLY A 13 -4.44 -9.25 -5.69
CA GLY A 13 -5.77 -9.82 -5.54
C GLY A 13 -6.81 -8.73 -5.22
N MET A 14 -6.54 -7.90 -4.21
CA MET A 14 -7.44 -6.80 -3.83
C MET A 14 -7.67 -5.79 -4.95
N ILE A 15 -6.63 -5.44 -5.71
CA ILE A 15 -6.72 -4.56 -6.88
C ILE A 15 -7.69 -5.17 -7.90
N THR A 16 -7.40 -6.39 -8.35
CA THR A 16 -8.16 -7.05 -9.42
C THR A 16 -9.59 -7.41 -9.05
N GLU A 17 -9.87 -7.58 -7.75
CA GLU A 17 -11.23 -7.78 -7.22
C GLU A 17 -12.00 -6.46 -7.05
N GLY A 18 -11.34 -5.31 -7.19
CA GLY A 18 -11.93 -4.00 -6.92
C GLY A 18 -12.29 -3.79 -5.44
N SER A 19 -11.60 -4.46 -4.53
CA SER A 19 -11.91 -4.45 -3.09
C SER A 19 -11.15 -3.37 -2.30
N ILE A 20 -10.29 -2.59 -2.96
CA ILE A 20 -9.56 -1.48 -2.35
C ILE A 20 -10.53 -0.33 -2.07
N GLN A 21 -10.72 -0.05 -0.79
CA GLN A 21 -11.53 1.09 -0.35
C GLN A 21 -10.73 2.38 -0.43
N LYS A 22 -11.44 3.49 -0.67
CA LYS A 22 -10.93 4.88 -0.62
C LYS A 22 -9.88 5.25 -1.66
N LEU A 23 -9.68 4.45 -2.70
CA LEU A 23 -8.84 4.80 -3.85
C LEU A 23 -9.63 4.70 -5.15
N ASP A 24 -9.55 5.74 -5.97
CA ASP A 24 -10.11 5.75 -7.32
C ASP A 24 -9.09 5.14 -8.29
N VAL A 25 -9.14 3.82 -8.44
CA VAL A 25 -8.28 3.08 -9.37
C VAL A 25 -8.83 3.24 -10.78
N VAL A 26 -8.16 4.06 -11.59
CA VAL A 26 -8.56 4.35 -12.97
C VAL A 26 -8.14 3.24 -13.93
N LYS A 27 -6.97 2.64 -13.68
CA LYS A 27 -6.40 1.62 -14.58
C LYS A 27 -5.42 0.70 -13.87
N GLU A 28 -5.48 -0.58 -14.23
CA GLU A 28 -4.51 -1.59 -13.85
C GLU A 28 -3.53 -1.86 -14.99
N PHE A 29 -2.29 -2.20 -14.66
CA PHE A 29 -1.29 -2.69 -15.59
C PHE A 29 -0.41 -3.74 -14.91
N GLN A 30 0.41 -4.46 -15.69
CA GLN A 30 1.08 -5.71 -15.28
C GLN A 30 1.77 -5.67 -13.90
N TYR A 31 2.24 -4.52 -13.44
CA TYR A 31 2.92 -4.35 -12.16
C TYR A 31 2.54 -3.06 -11.43
N GLY A 32 1.28 -2.63 -11.54
CA GLY A 32 0.85 -1.42 -10.84
C GLY A 32 -0.53 -0.93 -11.23
N ILE A 33 -0.85 0.22 -10.68
CA ILE A 33 -2.14 0.90 -10.82
C ILE A 33 -1.94 2.38 -11.09
N ILE A 34 -2.90 2.96 -11.81
CA ILE A 34 -3.08 4.40 -11.93
C ILE A 34 -4.25 4.76 -11.05
N ILE A 35 -4.01 5.67 -10.11
CA ILE A 35 -5.05 6.24 -9.27
C ILE A 35 -5.29 7.69 -9.67
N GLN A 36 -6.49 8.19 -9.40
CA GLN A 36 -6.80 9.60 -9.55
C GLN A 36 -7.08 10.22 -8.18
N ASN A 37 -6.38 11.31 -7.87
CA ASN A 37 -6.59 12.03 -6.62
C ASN A 37 -7.80 12.97 -6.72
N GLU A 38 -8.18 13.58 -5.60
CA GLU A 38 -9.33 14.50 -5.52
C GLU A 38 -9.20 15.73 -6.44
N SER A 39 -7.97 16.12 -6.80
CA SER A 39 -7.69 17.21 -7.74
C SER A 39 -7.74 16.79 -9.21
N GLY A 40 -8.04 15.51 -9.49
CA GLY A 40 -8.05 14.94 -10.84
C GLY A 40 -6.65 14.61 -11.39
N LYS A 41 -5.59 14.73 -10.57
CA LYS A 41 -4.22 14.37 -10.95
C LYS A 41 -4.08 12.85 -10.88
N GLN A 42 -3.46 12.27 -11.90
CA GLN A 42 -3.19 10.84 -11.96
C GLN A 42 -1.81 10.51 -11.38
N GLU A 43 -1.77 9.51 -10.51
CA GLU A 43 -0.54 9.01 -9.93
C GLU A 43 -0.33 7.55 -10.31
N PHE A 44 0.92 7.24 -10.67
CA PHE A 44 1.34 5.89 -11.03
C PHE A 44 1.97 5.23 -9.82
N ILE A 45 1.33 4.16 -9.33
CA ILE A 45 1.82 3.34 -8.24
C ILE A 45 2.22 2.00 -8.80
N THR A 46 3.49 1.67 -8.62
CA THR A 46 4.11 0.47 -9.15
C THR A 46 4.41 -0.50 -8.02
N LYS A 47 4.63 -1.77 -8.38
CA LYS A 47 5.12 -2.82 -7.49
C LYS A 47 6.36 -2.41 -6.68
N ASP A 48 7.17 -1.50 -7.22
CA ASP A 48 8.40 -1.03 -6.59
C ASP A 48 8.09 -0.09 -5.42
N ASP A 49 7.07 0.76 -5.56
CA ASP A 49 6.58 1.61 -4.48
C ASP A 49 6.10 0.76 -3.28
N PHE A 50 5.42 -0.36 -3.56
CA PHE A 50 5.02 -1.34 -2.54
C PHE A 50 6.21 -2.06 -1.91
N ARG A 51 7.22 -2.39 -2.72
CA ARG A 51 8.45 -3.03 -2.23
C ARG A 51 9.21 -2.13 -1.29
N ASP A 52 9.37 -0.86 -1.64
CA ASP A 52 10.09 0.11 -0.83
C ASP A 52 9.37 0.35 0.50
N PHE A 53 8.04 0.51 0.46
CA PHE A 53 7.24 0.62 1.68
C PHE A 53 7.34 -0.63 2.56
N TRP A 54 7.23 -1.82 1.96
CA TRP A 54 7.30 -3.08 2.70
C TRP A 54 8.66 -3.29 3.36
N CYS A 55 9.75 -2.97 2.64
CA CYS A 55 11.10 -3.01 3.19
C CYS A 55 11.27 -2.04 4.37
N LYS A 56 10.75 -0.80 4.27
CA LYS A 56 10.76 0.16 5.38
C LYS A 56 10.02 -0.40 6.59
N MET A 57 8.83 -0.98 6.39
CA MET A 57 8.04 -1.53 7.49
C MET A 57 8.68 -2.75 8.15
N LEU A 58 9.33 -3.62 7.38
CA LEU A 58 10.09 -4.74 7.95
C LEU A 58 11.34 -4.28 8.70
N TYR A 59 12.00 -3.22 8.23
CA TYR A 59 13.22 -2.70 8.86
C TYR A 59 12.92 -1.95 10.17
N TYR A 60 11.91 -1.07 10.15
CA TYR A 60 11.54 -0.25 11.31
C TYR A 60 10.53 -0.91 12.25
N SER A 61 9.99 -2.09 11.89
CA SER A 61 8.86 -2.78 12.55
C SER A 61 7.53 -2.03 12.50
N GLU A 62 7.56 -0.72 12.32
CA GLU A 62 6.39 0.14 12.09
C GLU A 62 6.69 1.25 11.08
N VAL A 63 5.67 1.73 10.39
CA VAL A 63 5.72 2.95 9.55
C VAL A 63 4.58 3.87 9.96
N THR A 64 4.88 5.13 10.25
CA THR A 64 3.85 6.12 10.58
C THR A 64 3.22 6.68 9.32
N LYS A 65 1.95 7.11 9.42
CA LYS A 65 1.26 7.77 8.32
C LYS A 65 1.99 9.03 7.87
N ASP A 66 2.56 9.81 8.80
CA ASP A 66 3.29 11.04 8.47
C ASP A 66 4.53 10.74 7.62
N GLN A 67 5.29 9.69 7.95
CA GLN A 67 6.42 9.22 7.13
C GLN A 67 5.99 8.76 5.73
N ALA A 68 4.76 8.27 5.60
CA ALA A 68 4.20 7.86 4.31
C ALA A 68 3.64 9.04 3.51
N ILE A 69 3.14 10.10 4.15
CA ILE A 69 2.54 11.26 3.45
C ILE A 69 3.61 12.22 2.91
N GLU A 70 4.83 12.22 3.45
CA GLU A 70 5.94 13.06 2.93
C GLU A 70 6.18 12.82 1.42
N GLU A 71 5.85 11.63 0.92
CA GLU A 71 5.79 11.31 -0.51
C GLU A 71 4.34 10.98 -0.89
N GLU A 72 3.68 11.81 -1.72
CA GLU A 72 2.25 11.65 -2.10
C GLU A 72 1.91 10.19 -2.51
N LYS A 73 2.83 9.54 -3.24
CA LYS A 73 2.73 8.13 -3.65
C LYS A 73 2.73 7.13 -2.50
N GLN A 74 3.58 7.32 -1.50
CA GLN A 74 3.69 6.43 -0.35
C GLN A 74 2.44 6.50 0.53
N GLY A 75 1.75 7.64 0.54
CA GLY A 75 0.44 7.79 1.20
C GLY A 75 -0.62 6.85 0.63
N TYR A 76 -0.64 6.66 -0.69
CA TYR A 76 -1.55 5.71 -1.31
C TYR A 76 -1.17 4.26 -1.05
N VAL A 77 0.13 3.95 -1.10
CA VAL A 77 0.65 2.62 -0.73
C VAL A 77 0.27 2.28 0.72
N TYR A 78 0.36 3.25 1.63
CA TYR A 78 -0.11 3.11 3.01
C TYR A 78 -1.59 2.70 3.08
N GLU A 79 -2.47 3.41 2.36
CA GLU A 79 -3.92 3.14 2.39
C GLU A 79 -4.26 1.76 1.79
N VAL A 80 -3.48 1.27 0.82
CA VAL A 80 -3.63 -0.11 0.31
C VAL A 80 -3.13 -1.13 1.32
N ILE A 81 -1.89 -1.00 1.82
CA ILE A 81 -1.26 -1.99 2.71
C ILE A 81 -2.04 -2.13 4.02
N LYS A 82 -2.60 -1.03 4.54
CA LYS A 82 -3.46 -1.02 5.73
C LYS A 82 -4.64 -1.99 5.64
N GLN A 83 -5.13 -2.29 4.44
CA GLN A 83 -6.30 -3.16 4.24
C GLN A 83 -5.95 -4.65 4.27
N LEU A 84 -4.66 -5.00 4.30
CA LEU A 84 -4.21 -6.39 4.35
C LEU A 84 -4.56 -7.03 5.71
N PRO A 85 -4.99 -8.31 5.73
CA PRO A 85 -5.56 -8.95 6.93
C PRO A 85 -4.56 -9.14 8.09
N TYR A 86 -3.26 -9.14 7.78
CA TYR A 86 -2.16 -9.29 8.74
C TYR A 86 -1.49 -7.96 9.10
N ILE A 87 -2.06 -6.83 8.69
CA ILE A 87 -1.58 -5.51 9.09
C ILE A 87 -2.41 -5.00 10.28
N ALA A 88 -1.72 -4.42 11.25
CA ALA A 88 -2.32 -3.70 12.35
C ALA A 88 -2.11 -2.20 12.11
N GLU A 89 -3.15 -1.41 12.38
CA GLU A 89 -3.03 0.04 12.47
C GLU A 89 -3.29 0.46 13.91
N VAL A 90 -2.28 1.05 14.57
CA VAL A 90 -2.40 1.61 15.92
C VAL A 90 -1.84 3.01 15.89
N SER A 91 -2.64 4.01 16.29
CA SER A 91 -2.20 5.41 16.35
C SER A 91 -1.57 5.91 15.03
N ASN A 92 -2.19 5.61 13.88
CA ASN A 92 -1.69 5.93 12.54
C ASN A 92 -0.32 5.31 12.21
N LYS A 93 -0.01 4.15 12.78
CA LYS A 93 1.19 3.38 12.48
C LYS A 93 0.80 2.01 11.96
N LEU A 94 1.40 1.58 10.87
CA LEU A 94 1.24 0.24 10.33
C LEU A 94 2.37 -0.66 10.82
N SER A 95 2.01 -1.85 11.28
CA SER A 95 2.94 -2.92 11.61
C SER A 95 2.37 -4.26 11.15
N VAL A 96 3.26 -5.24 10.93
CA VAL A 96 2.87 -6.61 10.64
C VAL A 96 2.47 -7.27 11.96
N ARG A 97 1.28 -7.85 12.04
CA ARG A 97 0.84 -8.62 13.23
C ARG A 97 1.81 -9.78 13.43
N GLU A 98 2.32 -9.93 14.66
CA GLU A 98 2.94 -11.18 15.05
C GLU A 98 1.86 -12.27 15.06
N LEU A 99 2.09 -13.35 14.30
CA LEU A 99 1.23 -14.53 14.24
C LEU A 99 1.62 -15.51 15.35
#